data_AF-A0A935P3K6-F1
#
_entry.id   AF-A0A935P3K6-F1
#
_cell.length_a   1.000
_cell.length_b   1.000
_cell.length_c   1.000
_cell.angle_alpha   90.00
_cell.angle_beta   90.00
_cell.angle_gamma   90.00
#
_symmetry.space_group_name_H-M   'P 1'
#
loop_
_entity.id
_entity.type
_entity.pdbx_description
1 polymer ?
#
loop_
_entity_poly.entity_id
_entity_poly.type
_entity_poly.pdbx_seq_one_letter_code
_entity_poly.pdbx_strand_id
1 'polypeptide(L)'
;MMEAQAPTGNQDRRRGGARRQRGFTLLELLITLTITTIGMLGVLSLHLSVGRGNDSAARSAESVTVAKDTMEWLRSLRYPDMLAALGNIAPALGTPVTVTLPTSAGRAGMTYRRQVVVTMLSSDVATGSELIRLRVEVSWTEDGAARVAGDGFSGGRFDHAMAFEFLRTNREAL
;
A
#
# COMPACT_ATOMS: atom_id res chain seq x y z
N MET A 1 -90.67 -34.48 35.74
CA MET A 1 -89.46 -33.80 36.24
C MET A 1 -88.31 -34.76 35.96
N MET A 2 -87.52 -34.53 34.91
CA MET A 2 -86.26 -33.74 34.95
C MET A 2 -85.24 -34.54 35.77
N GLU A 3 -84.29 -35.25 35.17
CA GLU A 3 -83.09 -34.65 34.57
C GLU A 3 -82.58 -35.42 33.35
N ALA A 4 -82.21 -34.63 32.34
CA ALA A 4 -81.27 -34.98 31.30
C ALA A 4 -79.85 -34.70 31.80
N GLN A 5 -78.91 -35.63 31.60
CA GLN A 5 -77.49 -35.27 31.54
C GLN A 5 -76.66 -36.30 30.76
N ALA A 6 -76.36 -35.96 29.51
CA ALA A 6 -75.04 -36.19 28.91
C ALA A 6 -74.30 -34.83 28.92
N PRO A 7 -72.99 -34.70 28.63
CA PRO A 7 -71.96 -35.71 28.37
C PRO A 7 -70.69 -35.48 29.24
N THR A 8 -69.78 -36.45 29.33
CA THR A 8 -68.38 -36.14 29.71
C THR A 8 -67.46 -36.50 28.56
N GLY A 9 -66.92 -35.44 27.97
CA GLY A 9 -66.14 -35.43 26.74
C GLY A 9 -64.96 -36.40 26.77
N ASN A 10 -64.88 -37.16 25.69
CA ASN A 10 -63.71 -37.89 25.28
C ASN A 10 -62.55 -36.89 25.16
N GLN A 11 -61.56 -37.00 26.05
CA GLN A 11 -60.38 -36.17 26.03
C GLN A 11 -59.62 -36.43 24.74
N ASP A 12 -59.65 -35.45 23.83
CA ASP A 12 -58.72 -35.32 22.72
C ASP A 12 -57.31 -35.26 23.28
N ARG A 13 -56.72 -36.44 23.50
CA ARG A 13 -55.29 -36.62 23.70
C ARG A 13 -54.61 -36.23 22.40
N ARG A 14 -54.39 -34.92 22.23
CA ARG A 14 -53.44 -34.37 21.27
C ARG A 14 -52.07 -34.94 21.62
N ARG A 15 -51.77 -36.10 21.04
CA ARG A 15 -50.44 -36.69 21.03
C ARG A 15 -49.55 -35.71 20.28
N GLY A 16 -48.88 -34.83 21.02
CA GLY A 16 -47.73 -34.09 20.54
C GLY A 16 -46.71 -35.13 20.11
N GLY A 17 -46.64 -35.41 18.81
CA GLY A 17 -45.68 -36.36 18.26
C GLY A 17 -44.28 -35.89 18.58
N ALA A 18 -43.62 -36.59 19.49
CA ALA A 18 -42.18 -36.43 19.72
C ALA A 18 -41.49 -36.67 18.38
N ARG A 19 -40.95 -35.60 17.77
CA ARG A 19 -40.16 -35.70 16.55
C ARG A 19 -39.00 -36.67 16.82
N ARG A 20 -39.02 -37.82 16.14
CA ARG A 20 -37.93 -38.79 16.18
C ARG A 20 -36.66 -38.10 15.73
N GLN A 21 -35.65 -38.05 16.60
CA GLN A 21 -34.31 -37.61 16.25
C GLN A 21 -33.74 -38.61 15.24
N ARG A 22 -33.61 -38.19 13.98
CA ARG A 22 -32.94 -38.97 12.94
C ARG A 22 -31.43 -38.76 13.12
N GLY A 23 -30.67 -39.85 13.25
CA GLY A 23 -29.21 -39.81 13.26
C GLY A 23 -28.66 -39.44 11.88
N PHE A 24 -27.48 -38.81 11.86
CA PHE A 24 -26.75 -38.48 10.64
C PHE A 24 -26.20 -39.75 9.98
N THR A 25 -26.16 -39.77 8.64
CA THR A 25 -25.55 -40.90 7.93
C THR A 25 -24.02 -40.75 7.87
N LEU A 26 -23.28 -41.87 7.79
CA LEU A 26 -21.82 -41.82 7.60
C LEU A 26 -21.43 -41.07 6.31
N LEU A 27 -22.22 -41.28 5.26
CA LEU A 27 -22.06 -40.59 3.98
C LEU A 27 -22.23 -39.06 4.13
N GLU A 28 -23.19 -38.62 4.94
CA GLU A 28 -23.42 -37.21 5.21
C GLU A 28 -22.22 -36.57 5.90
N LEU A 29 -21.65 -37.22 6.93
CA LEU A 29 -20.44 -36.75 7.57
C LEU A 29 -19.27 -36.68 6.58
N LEU A 30 -19.11 -37.70 5.73
CA LEU A 30 -18.04 -37.75 4.72
C LEU A 30 -18.16 -36.62 3.70
N ILE A 31 -19.38 -36.32 3.23
CA ILE A 31 -19.64 -35.20 2.33
C ILE A 31 -19.38 -33.87 3.05
N THR A 32 -19.86 -33.70 4.28
CA THR A 32 -19.59 -32.49 5.08
C THR A 32 -18.09 -32.25 5.24
N LEU A 33 -17.33 -33.25 5.66
CA LEU A 33 -15.87 -33.18 5.78
C LEU A 33 -15.20 -32.80 4.45
N THR A 34 -15.65 -33.39 3.34
CA THR A 34 -15.11 -33.09 2.01
C THR A 34 -15.38 -31.63 1.61
N ILE A 35 -16.62 -31.14 1.79
CA ILE A 35 -16.97 -29.76 1.48
C ILE A 35 -16.20 -28.79 2.39
N THR A 36 -16.10 -29.09 3.69
CA THR A 36 -15.37 -28.26 4.66
C THR A 36 -13.89 -28.16 4.32
N THR A 37 -13.25 -29.27 3.95
CA THR A 37 -11.82 -29.25 3.58
C THR A 37 -11.57 -28.40 2.32
N ILE A 38 -12.40 -28.56 1.28
CA ILE A 38 -12.32 -27.72 0.07
C ILE A 38 -12.55 -26.25 0.42
N GLY A 39 -13.56 -25.96 1.25
CA GLY A 39 -13.84 -24.61 1.73
C GLY A 39 -12.65 -23.97 2.46
N MET A 40 -11.99 -24.74 3.33
CA MET A 40 -10.82 -24.25 4.09
C MET A 40 -9.61 -23.97 3.19
N LEU A 41 -9.39 -24.79 2.15
CA LEU A 41 -8.34 -24.53 1.15
C LEU A 41 -8.61 -23.22 0.38
N GLY A 42 -9.88 -22.94 0.07
CA GLY A 42 -10.29 -21.66 -0.51
C GLY A 42 -9.97 -20.48 0.40
N VAL A 43 -10.32 -20.59 1.70
CA VAL A 43 -10.01 -19.54 2.70
C VAL A 43 -8.51 -19.34 2.87
N LEU A 44 -7.71 -20.42 2.89
CA LEU A 44 -6.25 -20.32 2.99
C LEU A 44 -5.66 -19.57 1.79
N SER A 45 -6.15 -19.86 0.59
CA SER A 45 -5.70 -19.19 -0.65
C SER A 45 -6.01 -17.69 -0.61
N LEU A 46 -7.21 -17.32 -0.12
CA LEU A 46 -7.58 -15.92 0.09
C LEU A 46 -6.68 -15.26 1.14
N HIS A 47 -6.39 -15.93 2.26
CA HIS A 47 -5.54 -15.40 3.31
C HIS A 47 -4.13 -15.06 2.78
N LEU A 48 -3.53 -15.96 1.99
CA LEU A 48 -2.24 -15.71 1.34
C LEU A 48 -2.31 -14.53 0.37
N SER A 49 -3.39 -14.41 -0.42
CA SER A 49 -3.59 -13.30 -1.33
C SER A 49 -3.72 -11.96 -0.60
N VAL A 50 -4.49 -11.92 0.50
CA VAL A 50 -4.66 -10.73 1.33
C VAL A 50 -3.34 -10.34 1.99
N GLY A 51 -2.58 -11.31 2.49
CA GLY A 51 -1.25 -11.04 3.07
C GLY A 51 -0.33 -10.32 2.09
N ARG A 52 -0.18 -10.85 0.87
CA ARG A 52 0.63 -10.21 -0.18
C ARG A 52 0.11 -8.83 -0.58
N GLY A 53 -1.22 -8.67 -0.69
CA GLY A 53 -1.84 -7.39 -0.98
C GLY A 53 -1.55 -6.34 0.09
N ASN A 54 -1.63 -6.72 1.37
CA ASN A 54 -1.31 -5.84 2.49
C ASN A 54 0.17 -5.44 2.51
N ASP A 55 1.09 -6.36 2.23
CA ASP A 55 2.52 -6.05 2.17
C ASP A 55 2.84 -5.06 1.04
N SER A 56 2.24 -5.24 -0.14
CA SER A 56 2.38 -4.32 -1.28
C SER A 56 1.81 -2.93 -0.97
N ALA A 57 0.63 -2.88 -0.33
CA ALA A 57 0.01 -1.62 0.11
C ALA A 57 0.87 -0.91 1.17
N ALA A 58 1.44 -1.65 2.12
CA ALA A 58 2.32 -1.10 3.13
C ALA A 58 3.59 -0.47 2.52
N ARG A 59 4.22 -1.16 1.55
CA ARG A 59 5.39 -0.64 0.81
C ARG A 59 5.05 0.62 0.03
N SER A 60 3.88 0.66 -0.59
CA SER A 60 3.39 1.85 -1.31
C SER A 60 3.14 3.03 -0.36
N ALA A 61 2.56 2.80 0.81
CA ALA A 61 2.37 3.86 1.81
C ALA A 61 3.70 4.39 2.37
N GLU A 62 4.66 3.50 2.58
CA GLU A 62 6.00 3.87 3.03
C GLU A 62 6.77 4.66 1.96
N SER A 63 6.68 4.29 0.68
CA SER A 63 7.33 5.04 -0.40
C SER A 63 6.79 6.48 -0.52
N VAL A 64 5.48 6.68 -0.28
CA VAL A 64 4.90 8.03 -0.15
C VAL A 64 5.51 8.81 1.00
N THR A 65 5.75 8.16 2.14
CA THR A 65 6.40 8.79 3.29
C THR A 65 7.83 9.19 2.94
N VAL A 66 8.62 8.29 2.36
CA VAL A 66 9.99 8.57 1.89
C VAL A 66 10.02 9.72 0.88
N ALA A 67 9.07 9.76 -0.05
CA ALA A 67 8.98 10.82 -1.04
C ALA A 67 8.63 12.18 -0.38
N LYS A 68 7.67 12.19 0.53
CA LYS A 68 7.28 13.39 1.29
C LYS A 68 8.43 13.92 2.15
N ASP A 69 9.11 13.05 2.89
CA ASP A 69 10.25 13.43 3.71
C ASP A 69 11.38 14.02 2.85
N THR A 70 11.62 13.44 1.67
CA THR A 70 12.62 13.95 0.73
C THR A 70 12.21 15.31 0.16
N MET A 71 10.93 15.49 -0.20
CA MET A 71 10.43 16.79 -0.63
C MET A 71 10.51 17.84 0.47
N GLU A 72 10.17 17.48 1.70
CA GLU A 72 10.16 18.41 2.82
C GLU A 72 11.58 18.82 3.20
N TRP A 73 12.51 17.87 3.19
CA TRP A 73 13.93 18.17 3.29
C TRP A 73 14.38 19.16 2.21
N LEU A 74 14.10 18.91 0.93
CA LEU A 74 14.44 19.84 -0.15
C LEU A 74 13.76 21.21 -0.01
N ARG A 75 12.50 21.23 0.46
CA ARG A 75 11.74 22.45 0.71
C ARG A 75 12.35 23.26 1.83
N SER A 76 12.82 22.61 2.90
CA SER A 76 13.46 23.23 4.07
C SER A 76 14.84 23.82 3.80
N LEU A 77 15.46 23.52 2.66
CA LEU A 77 16.76 24.07 2.29
C LEU A 77 16.58 25.39 1.54
N ARG A 78 17.49 26.36 1.78
CA ARG A 78 17.61 27.54 0.91
C ARG A 78 18.08 27.10 -0.47
N TYR A 79 17.80 27.90 -1.50
CA TYR A 79 18.11 27.52 -2.88
C TYR A 79 19.59 27.12 -3.11
N PRO A 80 20.60 27.89 -2.64
CA PRO A 80 22.01 27.50 -2.79
C PRO A 80 22.35 26.20 -2.07
N ASP A 81 21.84 26.02 -0.85
CA ASP A 81 22.10 24.83 -0.03
C ASP A 81 21.45 23.57 -0.63
N MET A 82 20.27 23.74 -1.24
CA MET A 82 19.58 22.67 -1.97
C MET A 82 20.41 22.21 -3.18
N LEU A 83 20.95 23.13 -3.99
CA LEU A 83 21.81 22.77 -5.12
C LEU A 83 23.09 22.08 -4.65
N ALA A 84 23.69 22.54 -3.53
CA ALA A 84 24.86 21.92 -2.92
C ALA A 84 24.56 20.49 -2.42
N ALA A 85 23.45 20.31 -1.71
CA ALA A 85 23.00 19.01 -1.21
C ALA A 85 22.70 18.00 -2.33
N LEU A 86 22.35 18.49 -3.52
CA LEU A 86 22.16 17.71 -4.74
C LEU A 86 23.46 17.48 -5.54
N GLY A 87 24.62 17.81 -4.98
CA GLY A 87 25.92 17.59 -5.61
C GLY A 87 26.45 18.79 -6.42
N ASN A 88 26.11 20.01 -5.99
CA ASN A 88 26.50 21.27 -6.65
C ASN A 88 26.04 21.34 -8.11
N ILE A 89 24.78 20.99 -8.35
CA ILE A 89 24.19 21.06 -9.69
C ILE A 89 23.95 22.50 -10.14
N ALA A 90 24.02 22.73 -11.45
CA ALA A 90 23.70 24.00 -12.10
C ALA A 90 22.64 23.75 -13.19
N PRO A 91 21.34 23.81 -12.86
CA PRO A 91 20.28 23.54 -13.83
C PRO A 91 20.25 24.65 -14.89
N ALA A 92 20.20 24.25 -16.17
CA ALA A 92 20.01 25.17 -17.29
C ALA A 92 18.55 25.21 -17.72
N LEU A 93 18.12 26.33 -18.32
CA LEU A 93 16.74 26.53 -18.77
C LEU A 93 16.29 25.37 -19.69
N GLY A 94 15.19 24.73 -19.33
CA GLY A 94 14.60 23.62 -20.08
C GLY A 94 15.38 22.31 -20.07
N THR A 95 16.54 22.23 -19.42
CA THR A 95 17.39 21.03 -19.40
C THR A 95 17.27 20.31 -18.06
N PRO A 96 16.64 19.12 -17.99
CA PRO A 96 16.50 18.38 -16.75
C PRO A 96 17.85 17.83 -16.27
N VAL A 97 18.16 18.03 -14.98
CA VAL A 97 19.30 17.41 -14.30
C VAL A 97 18.75 16.35 -13.36
N THR A 98 19.19 15.09 -13.54
CA THR A 98 18.77 13.97 -12.68
C THR A 98 19.86 13.65 -11.67
N VAL A 99 19.51 13.68 -10.39
CA VAL A 99 20.39 13.36 -9.27
C VAL A 99 19.87 12.12 -8.58
N THR A 100 20.76 11.16 -8.29
CA THR A 100 20.41 9.99 -7.47
C THR A 100 20.87 10.24 -6.03
N LEU A 101 19.94 10.20 -5.09
CA LEU A 101 20.22 10.36 -3.66
C LEU A 101 20.54 9.00 -3.03
N PRO A 102 21.18 8.98 -1.85
CA PRO A 102 21.34 7.76 -1.07
C PRO A 102 19.98 7.07 -0.83
N THR A 103 19.97 5.73 -0.84
CA THR A 103 18.76 4.95 -0.57
C THR A 103 18.22 5.26 0.81
N SER A 104 16.89 5.35 0.93
CA SER A 104 16.24 5.38 2.24
C SER A 104 15.99 3.96 2.73
N ALA A 105 16.27 3.71 4.00
CA ALA A 105 15.83 2.48 4.65
C ALA A 105 14.32 2.58 4.95
N GLY A 106 13.63 1.47 4.77
CA GLY A 106 12.26 1.26 5.19
C GLY A 106 12.15 0.10 6.18
N ARG A 107 10.91 -0.34 6.43
CA ARG A 107 10.58 -1.40 7.36
C ARG A 107 11.12 -2.75 6.88
N ALA A 108 11.49 -3.61 7.84
CA ALA A 108 11.89 -5.00 7.58
C ALA A 108 13.05 -5.16 6.56
N GLY A 109 13.95 -4.18 6.51
CA GLY A 109 15.11 -4.22 5.61
C GLY A 109 14.81 -3.77 4.17
N MET A 110 13.57 -3.34 3.88
CA MET A 110 13.24 -2.73 2.60
C MET A 110 14.05 -1.45 2.39
N THR A 111 14.37 -1.18 1.14
CA THR A 111 15.10 0.03 0.76
C THR A 111 14.43 0.68 -0.45
N TYR A 112 14.48 2.00 -0.47
CA TYR A 112 13.88 2.81 -1.52
C TYR A 112 14.95 3.63 -2.21
N ARG A 113 14.99 3.55 -3.54
CA ARG A 113 15.81 4.45 -4.35
C ARG A 113 15.12 5.80 -4.42
N ARG A 114 15.90 6.87 -4.38
CA ARG A 114 15.41 8.24 -4.49
C ARG A 114 16.16 8.95 -5.60
N GLN A 115 15.42 9.54 -6.54
CA GLN A 115 15.96 10.39 -7.59
C GLN A 115 15.26 11.74 -7.54
N VAL A 116 16.01 12.80 -7.83
CA VAL A 116 15.48 14.16 -7.94
C VAL A 116 15.81 14.65 -9.32
N VAL A 117 14.79 15.02 -10.08
CA VAL A 117 14.94 15.68 -11.38
C VAL A 117 14.66 17.16 -11.18
N VAL A 118 15.66 17.98 -11.47
CA VAL A 118 15.57 19.44 -11.36
C VAL A 118 15.54 20.04 -12.76
N THR A 119 14.52 20.83 -13.04
CA THR A 119 14.36 21.52 -14.33
C THR A 119 14.09 22.98 -14.08
N MET A 120 14.92 23.87 -14.64
CA MET A 120 14.63 25.29 -14.65
C MET A 120 13.56 25.56 -15.73
N LEU A 121 12.46 26.19 -15.32
CA LEU A 121 11.32 26.49 -16.19
C LEU A 121 11.37 27.93 -16.72
N SER A 122 11.89 28.86 -15.92
CA SER A 122 12.09 30.25 -16.34
C SER A 122 13.26 30.88 -15.61
N SER A 123 13.86 31.87 -16.27
CA SER A 123 14.90 32.74 -15.73
C SER A 123 14.62 34.17 -16.19
N ASP A 124 14.30 35.06 -15.26
CA ASP A 124 14.16 36.48 -15.53
C ASP A 124 15.47 37.17 -15.14
N VAL A 125 16.22 37.64 -16.14
CA VAL A 125 17.52 38.29 -15.95
C VAL A 125 17.38 39.67 -15.32
N ALA A 126 16.26 40.37 -15.54
CA ALA A 126 16.04 41.70 -14.99
C ALA A 126 15.75 41.62 -13.49
N THR A 127 14.97 40.63 -13.06
CA THR A 127 14.66 40.44 -11.64
C THR A 127 15.59 39.44 -10.97
N GLY A 128 16.39 38.66 -11.69
CA GLY A 128 17.18 37.54 -11.15
C GLY A 128 16.32 36.38 -10.61
N SER A 129 15.04 36.33 -10.97
CA SER A 129 14.09 35.34 -10.48
C SER A 129 14.12 34.09 -11.36
N GLU A 130 14.27 32.93 -10.73
CA GLU A 130 14.23 31.64 -11.41
C GLU A 130 13.05 30.82 -10.87
N LEU A 131 12.31 30.20 -11.77
CA LEU A 131 11.31 29.18 -11.43
C LEU A 131 11.90 27.81 -11.74
N ILE A 132 11.93 26.96 -10.73
CA ILE A 132 12.44 25.59 -10.85
C ILE A 132 11.33 24.60 -10.52
N ARG A 133 11.33 23.49 -11.24
CA ARG A 133 10.55 22.30 -10.93
C ARG A 133 11.48 21.26 -10.32
N LEU A 134 11.07 20.72 -9.18
CA LEU A 134 11.68 19.54 -8.60
C LEU A 134 10.69 18.39 -8.69
N ARG A 135 11.14 17.29 -9.30
CA ARG A 135 10.43 16.01 -9.32
C ARG A 135 11.21 15.02 -8.48
N VAL A 136 10.64 14.63 -7.35
CA VAL A 136 11.18 13.56 -6.49
C VAL A 136 10.55 12.25 -6.91
N GLU A 137 11.36 11.31 -7.35
CA GLU A 137 10.96 9.96 -7.72
C GLU A 137 11.51 8.94 -6.73
N VAL A 138 10.63 8.09 -6.23
CA VAL A 138 10.96 6.99 -5.32
C VAL A 138 10.63 5.68 -6.01
N SER A 139 11.60 4.77 -6.11
CA SER A 139 11.45 3.49 -6.81
C SER A 139 11.95 2.31 -5.98
N TRP A 140 11.28 1.16 -6.14
CA TRP A 140 11.57 -0.06 -5.41
C TRP A 140 11.18 -1.32 -6.21
N THR A 141 11.67 -2.47 -5.75
CA THR A 141 11.25 -3.81 -6.20
C THR A 141 10.68 -4.58 -5.01
N GLU A 142 10.22 -5.81 -5.23
CA GLU A 142 9.77 -6.68 -4.14
C GLU A 142 10.87 -7.04 -3.12
N ASP A 143 12.14 -6.95 -3.54
CA ASP A 143 13.33 -7.18 -2.70
C ASP A 143 13.96 -5.86 -2.20
N GLY A 144 13.32 -4.73 -2.50
CA GLY A 144 13.84 -3.39 -2.24
C GLY A 144 14.80 -2.89 -3.32
N ALA A 145 15.22 -1.64 -3.20
CA ALA A 145 16.23 -1.06 -4.08
C ALA A 145 17.61 -1.70 -3.79
N ALA A 146 17.88 -2.84 -4.44
CA ALA A 146 19.05 -3.69 -4.27
C ALA A 146 20.32 -2.92 -3.86
N ARG A 147 20.82 -3.22 -2.64
CA ARG A 147 22.16 -2.81 -2.20
C ARG A 147 23.17 -3.74 -2.88
N VAL A 148 23.93 -3.25 -3.85
CA VAL A 148 25.17 -3.91 -4.25
C VAL A 148 26.28 -3.41 -3.34
N ALA A 149 27.19 -4.30 -2.93
CA ALA A 149 28.40 -3.90 -2.23
C ALA A 149 29.24 -2.99 -3.14
N GLY A 150 29.47 -1.75 -2.71
CA GLY A 150 30.14 -0.70 -3.49
C GLY A 150 29.15 0.17 -4.25
N ASP A 151 28.95 1.40 -3.76
CA ASP A 151 28.46 2.69 -4.34
C ASP A 151 27.53 2.72 -5.58
N GLY A 152 26.92 1.61 -5.96
CA GLY A 152 26.19 1.44 -7.21
C GLY A 152 25.03 0.49 -7.05
N PHE A 153 23.97 0.74 -7.82
CA PHE A 153 22.77 -0.07 -7.86
C PHE A 153 22.97 -1.20 -8.86
N SER A 154 22.53 -2.43 -8.54
CA SER A 154 22.31 -3.42 -9.60
C SER A 154 21.13 -2.89 -10.41
N GLY A 155 21.38 -2.53 -11.67
CA GLY A 155 20.38 -2.02 -12.61
C GLY A 155 19.31 -3.04 -12.98
N GLY A 156 18.60 -3.59 -11.99
CA GLY A 156 17.33 -4.26 -12.18
C GLY A 156 16.26 -3.23 -12.54
N ARG A 157 15.30 -3.65 -13.35
CA ARG A 157 14.09 -2.88 -13.60
C ARG A 157 13.38 -2.68 -12.26
N PHE A 158 13.12 -1.44 -11.88
CA PHE A 158 12.21 -1.16 -10.77
C PHE A 158 10.79 -1.46 -11.25
N ASP A 159 10.09 -2.32 -10.52
CA ASP A 159 8.70 -2.68 -10.86
C ASP A 159 7.71 -1.63 -10.35
N HIS A 160 8.12 -0.86 -9.34
CA HIS A 160 7.28 0.15 -8.70
C HIS A 160 8.01 1.49 -8.61
N ALA A 161 7.28 2.56 -8.91
CA ALA A 161 7.77 3.94 -8.74
C ALA A 161 6.61 4.88 -8.39
N MET A 162 6.92 5.91 -7.61
CA MET A 162 6.04 7.03 -7.33
C MET A 162 6.83 8.33 -7.49
N ALA A 163 6.20 9.35 -8.08
CA ALA A 163 6.82 10.65 -8.27
C ALA A 163 5.94 11.77 -7.72
N PHE A 164 6.57 12.73 -7.09
CA PHE A 164 5.94 13.96 -6.63
C PHE A 164 6.69 15.15 -7.21
N GLU A 165 5.94 16.17 -7.62
CA GLU A 165 6.49 17.38 -8.22
C GLU A 165 6.08 18.60 -7.42
N PHE A 166 7.00 19.54 -7.27
CA PHE A 166 6.68 20.86 -6.76
C PHE A 166 7.47 21.94 -7.51
N LEU A 167 6.89 23.13 -7.53
CA LEU A 167 7.49 24.33 -8.08
C LEU A 167 8.01 25.19 -6.95
N ARG A 168 9.11 25.87 -7.20
CA ARG A 168 9.81 26.72 -6.25
C ARG A 168 10.46 27.88 -7.00
N THR A 169 10.62 29.01 -6.32
CA THR A 169 11.50 30.08 -6.81
C THR A 169 12.84 30.11 -6.05
N ASN A 170 13.91 30.55 -6.72
CA ASN A 170 15.21 30.80 -6.10
C ASN A 170 15.17 31.89 -5.00
N ARG A 171 14.11 32.72 -5.00
CA ARG A 171 13.88 33.84 -4.08
C ARG A 171 13.09 33.49 -2.82
N GLU A 172 12.57 32.27 -2.71
CA GLU A 172 11.83 31.84 -1.50
C GLU A 172 12.78 31.83 -0.30
N ALA A 173 12.57 32.79 0.60
CA ALA A 173 13.19 32.82 1.91
C ALA A 173 12.36 31.92 2.85
N LEU A 174 13.04 31.00 3.54
CA LEU A 174 12.55 30.36 4.75
C LEU A 174 12.94 31.21 5.97
#